data_AF-A0A091BXR7-F1
#
_entry.id   AF-A0A091BXR7-F1
#
_cell.length_a   1.000
_cell.length_b   1.000
_cell.length_c   1.000
_cell.angle_alpha   90.00
_cell.angle_beta   90.00
_cell.angle_gamma   90.00
#
_symmetry.space_group_name_H-M   'P 1'
#
loop_
_entity.id
_entity.type
_entity.pdbx_description
1 polymer ?
#
loop_
_entity_poly.entity_id
_entity_poly.type
_entity_poly.pdbx_seq_one_letter_code
_entity_poly.pdbx_strand_id
1 'polypeptide(L)'
;MALLQVNAFSNVLGMEVMLDVILPQETKKAFGTDVKGVTEDVPVLYLLHGMNGNHSVWQRRTAIERYVSNMGLAVIIPSTDLAWYTDTQYDMNYWTFIADELPKICHELFPQLTTKKQKHSQPVSPWAAMEL
;
A
#
# COMPACT_ATOMS: atom_id res chain seq x y z
N MET A 1 -2.55 7.53 12.25
CA MET A 1 -3.26 6.59 11.36
C MET A 1 -3.23 5.22 12.03
N ALA A 2 -3.88 4.20 11.49
CA ALA A 2 -3.59 2.81 11.87
C ALA A 2 -2.50 2.28 10.96
N LEU A 3 -1.45 1.69 11.53
CA LEU A 3 -0.41 0.97 10.80
C LEU A 3 -0.63 -0.53 11.00
N LEU A 4 -0.75 -1.27 9.91
CA LEU A 4 -0.94 -2.71 9.90
C LEU A 4 0.18 -3.35 9.08
N GLN A 5 0.78 -4.40 9.64
CA GLN A 5 1.73 -5.25 8.93
C GLN A 5 1.02 -6.57 8.63
N VAL A 6 0.99 -6.95 7.35
CA VAL A 6 0.23 -8.11 6.88
C VAL A 6 1.18 -9.10 6.24
N ASN A 7 1.12 -10.34 6.72
CA ASN A 7 1.62 -11.52 6.01
C ASN A 7 0.42 -12.19 5.36
N ALA A 8 0.45 -12.36 4.04
CA ALA A 8 -0.62 -12.99 3.28
C ALA A 8 -0.04 -13.96 2.25
N PHE A 9 -0.78 -15.02 1.94
CA PHE A 9 -0.39 -15.97 0.91
C PHE A 9 -0.79 -15.45 -0.48
N SER A 10 0.16 -15.41 -1.41
CA SER A 10 -0.10 -15.15 -2.83
C SER A 10 -0.25 -16.48 -3.58
N ASN A 11 -1.39 -16.67 -4.26
CA ASN A 11 -1.59 -17.83 -5.11
C ASN A 11 -0.82 -17.70 -6.43
N VAL A 12 -0.62 -16.46 -6.91
CA VAL A 12 0.14 -16.18 -8.14
C VAL A 12 1.62 -16.49 -7.96
N LEU A 13 2.19 -16.15 -6.81
CA LEU A 13 3.61 -16.39 -6.50
C LEU A 13 3.85 -17.71 -5.76
N GLY A 14 2.80 -18.32 -5.21
CA GLY A 14 2.88 -19.58 -4.45
C GLY A 14 3.64 -19.45 -3.13
N MET A 15 3.67 -18.26 -2.52
CA MET A 15 4.42 -17.97 -1.30
C MET A 15 3.77 -16.89 -0.43
N GLU A 16 4.19 -16.84 0.83
CA GLU A 16 3.85 -15.75 1.74
C GLU A 16 4.52 -14.44 1.31
N VAL A 17 3.74 -13.37 1.25
CA VAL A 17 4.17 -12.01 0.92
C VAL A 17 3.87 -11.07 2.09
N MET A 18 4.76 -10.09 2.26
CA MET A 18 4.60 -9.03 3.25
C MET A 18 4.15 -7.73 2.58
N LEU A 19 3.17 -7.07 3.19
CA LEU A 19 2.77 -5.71 2.86
C LEU A 19 2.50 -4.90 4.12
N ASP A 20 2.82 -3.62 4.05
CA ASP A 20 2.40 -2.65 5.07
C ASP A 20 1.18 -1.88 4.56
N VAL A 21 0.21 -1.67 5.44
CA VAL A 21 -1.02 -0.94 5.16
C VAL A 21 -1.19 0.17 6.19
N ILE A 22 -1.40 1.38 5.70
CA ILE A 22 -1.72 2.55 6.53
C ILE A 22 -3.18 2.92 6.25
N LEU A 23 -4.03 2.81 7.26
CA LEU A 23 -5.45 3.13 7.15
C LEU A 23 -5.82 4.41 7.92
N PRO A 24 -6.70 5.25 7.35
CA PRO A 24 -7.29 6.35 8.10
C PRO A 24 -8.15 5.78 9.22
N GLN A 25 -7.85 6.20 10.45
CA GLN A 25 -8.58 5.79 11.65
C GLN A 25 -9.22 7.02 12.28
N GLU A 26 -10.49 6.92 12.66
CA GLU A 26 -11.11 7.94 13.50
C GLU A 26 -10.50 7.87 14.90
N THR A 27 -9.92 8.98 15.35
CA THR A 27 -9.39 9.08 16.72
C THR A 27 -10.07 10.22 17.44
N LYS A 28 -10.75 9.89 18.54
CA LYS A 28 -11.25 10.88 19.52
C LYS A 28 -10.24 10.98 20.65
N LYS A 29 -9.61 12.14 20.83
CA LYS A 29 -8.53 12.30 21.81
C LYS A 29 -9.01 13.17 22.97
N ALA A 30 -8.74 12.74 24.20
CA ALA A 30 -9.01 13.54 25.40
C ALA A 30 -8.20 14.87 25.42
N PHE A 31 -7.03 14.90 24.77
CA PHE A 31 -6.24 16.10 24.52
C PHE A 31 -5.66 16.05 23.11
N GLY A 32 -5.85 17.11 22.32
CA GLY A 32 -5.39 17.22 20.93
C GLY A 32 -6.55 17.39 19.94
N THR A 33 -6.24 17.29 18.64
CA THR A 33 -7.24 17.36 17.57
C THR A 33 -7.85 16.00 17.29
N ASP A 34 -9.18 15.95 17.27
CA ASP A 34 -9.94 14.81 16.75
C ASP A 34 -9.69 14.67 15.24
N VAL A 35 -9.58 13.42 14.78
CA VAL A 35 -9.41 13.11 13.36
C VAL A 35 -10.63 12.31 12.95
N LYS A 36 -11.38 12.84 11.98
CA LYS A 36 -12.50 12.12 11.36
C LYS A 36 -11.94 11.16 10.33
N GLY A 37 -12.01 9.86 10.60
CA GLY A 37 -11.59 8.83 9.66
C GLY A 37 -12.59 8.71 8.50
N VAL A 38 -12.09 8.46 7.29
CA VAL A 38 -12.95 8.01 6.19
C VAL A 38 -13.10 6.50 6.35
N THR A 39 -14.31 6.02 6.59
CA THR A 39 -14.59 4.60 6.88
C THR A 39 -15.28 3.87 5.73
N GLU A 40 -15.64 4.59 4.66
CA GLU A 40 -16.33 4.05 3.48
C GLU A 40 -15.75 4.65 2.20
N ASP A 41 -15.67 3.86 1.13
CA ASP A 41 -15.16 4.25 -0.20
C ASP A 41 -13.79 4.97 -0.13
N VAL A 42 -12.90 4.44 0.71
CA VAL A 42 -11.60 5.03 1.05
C VAL A 42 -10.68 5.02 -0.17
N PRO A 43 -10.18 6.18 -0.65
CA PRO A 43 -9.17 6.25 -1.71
C PRO A 43 -7.92 5.46 -1.35
N VAL A 44 -7.25 4.86 -2.33
CA VAL A 44 -6.06 4.03 -2.12
C VAL A 44 -4.88 4.55 -2.93
N LEU A 45 -3.72 4.58 -2.31
CA LEU A 45 -2.42 4.78 -2.94
C LEU A 45 -1.59 3.51 -2.80
N TYR A 46 -1.20 2.95 -3.94
CA TYR A 46 -0.20 1.88 -3.99
C TYR A 46 1.18 2.52 -4.12
N LEU A 47 1.99 2.37 -3.08
CA LEU A 47 3.31 2.97 -3.00
C LEU A 47 4.37 1.89 -3.19
N LEU A 48 5.04 1.93 -4.33
CA LEU A 48 6.00 0.91 -4.73
C LEU A 48 7.40 1.26 -4.20
N HIS A 49 8.16 0.26 -3.76
CA HIS A 49 9.54 0.47 -3.30
C HIS A 49 10.53 0.45 -4.47
N GLY A 50 11.76 0.88 -4.18
CA GLY A 50 12.86 0.85 -5.14
C GLY A 50 13.65 -0.46 -5.06
N MET A 51 14.68 -0.54 -5.91
CA MET A 51 15.67 -1.62 -5.85
C MET A 51 16.35 -1.65 -4.47
N ASN A 52 16.56 -2.85 -3.92
CA ASN A 52 17.06 -3.10 -2.55
C ASN A 52 16.13 -2.62 -1.42
N GLY A 53 14.89 -2.27 -1.75
CA GLY A 53 13.84 -1.97 -0.78
C GLY A 53 12.93 -3.17 -0.51
N ASN A 54 12.04 -3.01 0.46
CA ASN A 54 10.90 -3.88 0.73
C ASN A 54 9.74 -3.02 1.26
N HIS A 55 8.64 -3.66 1.68
CA HIS A 55 7.44 -3.00 2.23
C HIS A 55 7.75 -1.93 3.31
N SER A 56 8.78 -2.12 4.14
CA SER A 56 9.10 -1.19 5.24
C SER A 56 9.81 0.11 4.81
N VAL A 57 10.31 0.19 3.57
CA VAL A 57 11.28 1.24 3.18
C VAL A 57 10.71 2.66 3.33
N TRP A 58 9.44 2.85 2.96
CA TRP A 58 8.80 4.15 2.97
C TRP A 58 8.55 4.64 4.39
N GLN A 59 8.23 3.75 5.33
CA GLN A 59 8.07 4.11 6.73
C GLN A 59 9.42 4.45 7.39
N ARG A 60 10.49 3.77 6.98
CA ARG A 60 11.82 3.96 7.57
C ARG A 60 12.57 5.17 7.02
N ARG A 61 12.33 5.51 5.75
CA ARG A 61 13.07 6.57 5.05
C ARG A 61 12.26 7.84 4.83
N THR A 62 10.96 7.82 5.12
CA THR A 62 10.08 9.00 5.02
C THR A 62 9.12 9.07 6.19
N ALA A 63 8.49 10.23 6.40
CA ALA A 63 7.41 10.39 7.36
C ALA A 63 6.03 10.19 6.70
N ILE A 64 5.87 9.18 5.83
CA ILE A 64 4.67 9.00 4.99
C ILE A 64 3.37 9.04 5.80
N GLU A 65 3.32 8.40 6.97
CA GLU A 65 2.13 8.38 7.83
C GLU A 65 1.68 9.80 8.21
N ARG A 66 2.63 10.69 8.48
CA ARG A 66 2.38 12.10 8.81
C ARG A 66 1.91 12.88 7.59
N TYR A 67 2.41 12.58 6.40
CA TYR A 67 2.01 13.29 5.18
C TYR A 67 0.59 12.94 4.74
N VAL A 68 0.18 11.68 4.88
CA VAL A 68 -1.17 11.23 4.46
C VAL A 68 -2.23 11.39 5.54
N SER A 69 -1.85 11.78 6.77
CA SER A 69 -2.75 11.77 7.95
C SER A 69 -4.04 12.56 7.77
N ASN A 70 -3.99 13.64 6.99
CA ASN A 70 -5.11 14.56 6.79
C ASN A 70 -5.79 14.40 5.42
N MET A 71 -5.34 13.44 4.61
CA MET A 71 -5.84 13.23 3.24
C MET A 71 -7.01 12.22 3.17
N GLY A 72 -7.27 11.47 4.26
CA GLY A 72 -8.30 10.42 4.26
C GLY A 72 -7.99 9.27 3.29
N LEU A 73 -6.70 9.03 3.03
CA LEU A 73 -6.17 8.09 2.04
C LEU A 73 -5.62 6.85 2.73
N ALA A 74 -5.94 5.66 2.20
CA ALA A 74 -5.25 4.43 2.55
C ALA A 74 -3.97 4.29 1.72
N VAL A 75 -2.87 3.85 2.34
CA VAL A 75 -1.60 3.60 1.65
C VAL A 75 -1.26 2.12 1.78
N ILE A 76 -0.97 1.48 0.64
CA ILE A 76 -0.60 0.06 0.57
C ILE A 76 0.81 -0.02 0.01
N ILE A 77 1.70 -0.70 0.72
CA ILE A 77 3.12 -0.80 0.41
C ILE A 77 3.49 -2.29 0.28
N PRO A 78 3.36 -2.87 -0.92
CA PRO A 78 3.70 -4.27 -1.14
C PRO A 78 5.21 -4.49 -1.24
N SER A 79 5.66 -5.72 -0.97
CA SER A 79 7.04 -6.18 -1.24
C SER A 79 7.07 -7.02 -2.53
N THR A 80 8.00 -6.73 -3.45
CA THR A 80 8.19 -7.47 -4.73
C THR A 80 9.64 -7.86 -4.98
N ASP A 81 10.43 -7.94 -3.91
CA ASP A 81 11.85 -8.29 -3.94
C ASP A 81 12.62 -7.47 -4.99
N LEU A 82 13.40 -8.13 -5.85
CA LEU A 82 14.20 -7.51 -6.91
C LEU A 82 13.61 -7.76 -8.31
N ALA A 83 12.33 -8.08 -8.41
CA ALA A 83 11.69 -8.51 -9.66
C ALA A 83 11.19 -7.37 -10.57
N TRP A 84 11.50 -6.11 -10.23
CA TRP A 84 11.15 -4.94 -11.05
C TRP A 84 9.66 -4.85 -11.43
N TYR A 85 8.76 -5.36 -10.57
CA TYR A 85 7.32 -5.38 -10.84
C TYR A 85 6.96 -6.05 -12.18
N THR A 86 7.76 -7.02 -12.61
CA THR A 86 7.63 -7.67 -13.93
C THR A 86 7.44 -9.17 -13.76
N ASP A 87 6.70 -9.81 -14.67
CA ASP A 87 6.66 -11.27 -14.74
C ASP A 87 8.01 -11.78 -15.26
N THR A 88 8.69 -12.53 -14.40
CA THR A 88 10.09 -12.91 -14.62
C THR A 88 10.20 -14.19 -15.46
N GLN A 89 11.38 -14.42 -16.04
CA GLN A 89 11.67 -15.63 -16.82
C GLN A 89 11.90 -16.88 -15.95
N TYR A 90 11.84 -16.75 -14.62
CA TYR A 90 12.00 -17.84 -13.65
C TYR A 90 10.67 -18.17 -12.96
N ASP A 91 9.57 -18.02 -13.69
CA ASP A 91 8.19 -18.39 -13.29
C ASP A 91 7.63 -17.64 -12.07
N MET A 92 8.21 -16.49 -11.70
CA MET A 92 7.63 -15.61 -10.69
C MET A 92 6.88 -14.45 -11.36
N ASN A 93 5.56 -14.48 -11.24
CA ASN A 93 4.63 -13.57 -11.91
C ASN A 93 4.32 -12.32 -11.06
N TYR A 94 5.34 -11.50 -10.77
CA TYR A 94 5.20 -10.33 -9.89
C TYR A 94 4.34 -9.22 -10.47
N TRP A 95 4.27 -9.05 -11.80
CA TRP A 95 3.36 -8.07 -12.40
C TRP A 95 1.91 -8.52 -12.21
N THR A 96 1.63 -9.78 -12.51
CA THR A 96 0.30 -10.36 -12.31
C THR A 96 -0.13 -10.29 -10.83
N PHE A 97 0.78 -10.56 -9.90
CA PHE A 97 0.53 -10.38 -8.48
C PHE A 97 0.13 -8.93 -8.15
N ILE A 98 0.92 -7.93 -8.57
CA ILE A 98 0.69 -6.52 -8.20
C ILE A 98 -0.54 -5.93 -8.88
N ALA A 99 -0.75 -6.25 -10.15
CA ALA A 99 -1.81 -5.65 -10.96
C ALA A 99 -3.18 -6.29 -10.66
N ASP A 100 -3.23 -7.61 -10.46
CA ASP A 100 -4.48 -8.36 -10.44
C ASP A 100 -4.79 -9.04 -9.10
N GLU A 101 -3.81 -9.63 -8.42
CA GLU A 101 -4.06 -10.38 -7.17
C GLU A 101 -4.07 -9.47 -5.94
N LEU A 102 -3.07 -8.59 -5.82
CA LEU A 102 -2.91 -7.72 -4.67
C LEU A 102 -4.15 -6.86 -4.39
N PRO A 103 -4.77 -6.17 -5.37
CA PRO A 103 -6.00 -5.42 -5.11
C PRO A 103 -7.14 -6.30 -4.60
N LYS A 104 -7.25 -7.55 -5.05
CA LYS A 104 -8.27 -8.49 -4.57
C LYS A 104 -8.03 -8.88 -3.12
N ILE A 105 -6.79 -9.22 -2.76
CA ILE A 105 -6.40 -9.49 -1.36
C ILE A 105 -6.70 -8.27 -0.47
N CYS A 106 -6.33 -7.07 -0.92
CA CYS A 106 -6.58 -5.85 -0.17
C CYS A 106 -8.08 -5.57 0.02
N HIS A 107 -8.92 -5.85 -0.98
CA HIS A 107 -10.38 -5.71 -0.85
C HIS A 107 -11.02 -6.78 0.03
N GLU A 108 -10.49 -8.00 0.04
CA GLU A 108 -10.95 -9.07 0.93
C GLU A 108 -10.66 -8.73 2.40
N LEU A 109 -9.43 -8.28 2.70
CA LEU A 109 -9.01 -7.93 4.05
C LEU A 109 -9.55 -6.58 4.52
N PHE A 110 -9.71 -5.63 3.60
CA PHE A 110 -10.15 -4.25 3.87
C PHE A 110 -11.30 -3.86 2.92
N PRO A 111 -12.54 -4.32 3.19
CA PRO A 111 -13.70 -4.06 2.34
C PRO A 111 -14.05 -2.58 2.15
N GLN A 112 -13.58 -1.71 3.05
CA GLN A 112 -13.80 -0.27 3.01
C GLN A 112 -13.03 0.47 1.90
N LEU A 113 -12.03 -0.18 1.29
CA LEU A 113 -11.23 0.41 0.22
C LEU A 113 -12.06 0.60 -1.05
N THR A 114 -11.82 1.69 -1.77
CA THR A 114 -12.50 1.97 -3.04
C THR A 114 -12.03 1.04 -4.16
N THR A 115 -12.98 0.54 -4.96
CA THR A 115 -12.70 -0.24 -6.18
C THR A 115 -12.56 0.67 -7.42
N LYS A 116 -12.83 1.98 -7.28
CA LYS A 116 -12.86 2.93 -8.40
C LYS A 116 -11.44 3.33 -8.80
N LYS A 117 -11.01 2.92 -9.99
CA LYS A 117 -9.69 3.27 -10.58
C LYS A 117 -9.36 4.76 -10.57
N GLN A 118 -10.36 5.64 -10.69
CA GLN A 118 -10.17 7.11 -10.67
C GLN A 118 -9.74 7.64 -9.30
N LYS A 119 -10.01 6.88 -8.23
CA LYS A 119 -9.61 7.19 -6.86
C LYS A 119 -8.36 6.43 -6.43
N HIS A 120 -7.82 5.57 -7.30
CA HIS A 120 -6.49 5.02 -7.15
C HIS A 120 -5.50 6.07 -7.67
N SER A 121 -4.61 6.53 -6.80
CA SER A 121 -3.49 7.35 -7.25
C SER A 121 -2.53 6.48 -8.05
N GLN A 122 -1.95 7.03 -9.12
CA GLN A 122 -1.00 6.32 -9.98
C GLN A 122 0.13 5.72 -9.13
N PRO A 123 0.64 4.52 -9.46
CA PRO A 123 1.79 3.96 -8.78
C PRO A 123 2.97 4.92 -8.94
N VAL A 124 3.27 5.67 -7.87
CA VAL A 124 4.42 6.57 -7.81
C VAL A 124 5.63 5.69 -7.52
N SER A 125 6.45 5.51 -8.53
CA SER A 125 7.75 4.91 -8.36
C SER A 125 8.63 5.85 -7.51
N PRO A 126 9.59 5.32 -6.74
CA PRO A 126 10.54 6.14 -6.01
C PRO A 126 11.37 7.06 -6.92
N TRP A 127 11.59 6.68 -8.18
CA TRP A 127 12.33 7.49 -9.15
C TRP A 127 11.54 8.71 -9.63
N ALA A 128 10.20 8.63 -9.70
CA ALA A 128 9.36 9.78 -10.02
C ALA A 128 9.35 10.85 -8.91
N ALA A 129 9.64 10.47 -7.66
CA ALA A 129 9.70 11.39 -6.53
C ALA A 129 11.06 12.10 -6.37
N MET A 130 12.10 11.67 -7.09
CA MET A 130 13.45 12.26 -7.04
C MET A 130 13.70 13.33 -8.11
N GLU A 131 12.73 13.61 -8.99
CA GLU A 131 12.84 14.62 -10.07
C GLU A 131 12.10 15.94 -9.77
N LEU A 132 11.72 16.18 -8.51
CA LEU A 132 11.15 17.46 -8.03
C LEU A 132 12.03 18.05 -6.91
#